data_AF-A0A1S7QYI2-F1
#
_entry.id   AF-A0A1S7QYI2-F1
#
_cell.length_a   1.000
_cell.length_b   1.000
_cell.length_c   1.000
_cell.angle_alpha   90.00
_cell.angle_beta   90.00
_cell.angle_gamma   90.00
#
_symmetry.space_group_name_H-M   'P 1'
#
loop_
_entity.id
_entity.type
_entity.pdbx_description
1 polymer ?
#
loop_
_entity_poly.entity_id
_entity_poly.type
_entity_poly.pdbx_seq_one_letter_code
_entity_poly.pdbx_strand_id
1 'polypeptide(L)'
;MTRHRKPGLKRHRSDTPPPGIFSPSEIASDPSWVPDMAALGEPAMTAETYIAAYIADVDAWWWSTNQHHEPADLALKRTLAIIAKAKMPDHERALGQLGVDPLENMMSDELLDLLRAWMPFTPAMCYALGCVRMEFEPPELQHRLSAMVAESRRNTEFND
;
A
#
# COMPACT_ATOMS: atom_id res chain seq x y z
N MET A 1 13.04 7.39 -47.36
CA MET A 1 13.36 7.51 -45.92
C MET A 1 12.21 8.23 -45.22
N THR A 2 11.26 7.47 -44.69
CA THR A 2 10.00 8.03 -44.14
C THR A 2 10.10 8.01 -42.62
N ARG A 3 10.26 9.19 -42.00
CA ARG A 3 10.32 9.33 -40.53
C ARG A 3 8.90 9.29 -39.97
N HIS A 4 8.49 8.13 -39.42
CA HIS A 4 7.28 8.05 -38.60
C HIS A 4 7.55 8.71 -37.24
N ARG A 5 6.98 9.90 -37.03
CA ARG A 5 6.82 10.51 -35.69
C ARG A 5 5.72 9.75 -34.96
N LYS A 6 6.06 9.08 -33.85
CA LYS A 6 5.07 8.50 -32.92
C LYS A 6 4.28 9.66 -32.27
N PRO A 7 2.94 9.65 -32.29
CA PRO A 7 2.14 10.61 -31.56
C PRO A 7 2.38 10.43 -30.05
N GLY A 8 2.61 11.54 -29.35
CA GLY A 8 2.77 11.54 -27.90
C GLY A 8 1.56 10.91 -27.22
N LEU A 9 1.82 9.88 -26.43
CA LEU A 9 0.85 9.30 -25.51
C LEU A 9 0.45 10.41 -24.53
N LYS A 10 -0.71 11.02 -24.77
CA LYS A 10 -1.34 11.92 -23.81
C LYS A 10 -1.52 11.13 -22.52
N ARG A 11 -0.71 11.43 -21.50
CA ARG A 11 -0.96 11.00 -20.12
C ARG A 11 -2.41 11.38 -19.80
N HIS A 12 -3.20 10.34 -19.50
CA HIS A 12 -4.56 10.51 -19.05
C HIS A 12 -4.57 11.46 -17.85
N ARG A 13 -5.56 12.35 -17.87
CA ARG A 13 -5.97 13.27 -16.81
C ARG A 13 -5.78 12.58 -15.44
N SER A 14 -5.06 13.23 -14.53
CA SER A 14 -4.94 12.81 -13.14
C SER A 14 -6.33 12.80 -12.51
N ASP A 15 -6.98 11.63 -12.51
CA ASP A 15 -8.08 11.33 -11.62
C ASP A 15 -7.48 11.09 -10.24
N THR A 16 -7.00 12.17 -9.60
CA THR A 16 -6.55 12.10 -8.22
C THR A 16 -7.76 11.71 -7.37
N PRO A 17 -7.72 10.57 -6.65
CA PRO A 17 -8.84 10.14 -5.82
C PRO A 17 -9.21 11.24 -4.83
N PRO A 18 -10.51 11.46 -4.55
CA PRO A 18 -10.94 12.41 -3.54
C PRO A 18 -10.18 12.23 -2.22
N PRO A 19 -9.79 13.34 -1.56
CA PRO A 19 -9.12 13.27 -0.27
C PRO A 19 -10.00 12.51 0.73
N GLY A 20 -9.44 11.49 1.38
CA GLY A 20 -10.10 10.73 2.45
C GLY A 20 -10.45 9.28 2.13
N ILE A 21 -10.57 8.88 0.86
CA ILE A 21 -10.97 7.50 0.45
C ILE A 21 -10.01 6.42 0.98
N PHE A 22 -8.76 6.79 1.20
CA PHE A 22 -7.72 5.90 1.72
C PHE A 22 -7.44 6.14 3.20
N SER A 23 -8.29 6.84 3.95
CA SER A 23 -8.09 6.98 5.40
C SER A 23 -8.29 5.64 6.13
N PRO A 24 -7.70 5.46 7.32
CA PRO A 24 -7.88 4.24 8.11
C PRO A 24 -9.36 3.88 8.35
N SER A 25 -10.18 4.89 8.68
CA SER A 25 -11.61 4.70 8.96
C SER A 25 -12.39 4.30 7.72
N GLU A 26 -12.12 4.94 6.57
CA GLU A 26 -12.82 4.61 5.32
C GLU A 26 -12.51 3.18 4.89
N ILE A 27 -11.23 2.78 4.88
CA ILE A 27 -10.81 1.42 4.51
C ILE A 27 -11.40 0.37 5.46
N ALA A 28 -11.49 0.68 6.77
CA ALA A 28 -12.10 -0.22 7.73
C ALA A 28 -13.63 -0.37 7.54
N SER A 29 -14.30 0.65 7.02
CA SER A 29 -15.75 0.68 6.83
C SER A 29 -16.23 0.11 5.49
N ASP A 30 -15.35 0.09 4.48
CA ASP A 30 -15.64 -0.35 3.12
C ASP A 30 -14.90 -1.66 2.79
N PRO A 31 -15.55 -2.84 2.87
CA PRO A 31 -14.92 -4.12 2.55
C PRO A 31 -14.86 -4.42 1.05
N SER A 32 -15.21 -3.48 0.15
CA SER A 32 -15.19 -3.70 -1.31
C SER A 32 -13.81 -4.04 -1.87
N TRP A 33 -12.76 -3.80 -1.09
CA TRP A 33 -11.40 -4.21 -1.41
C TRP A 33 -11.13 -5.69 -1.11
N VAL A 34 -11.98 -6.47 -0.43
CA VAL A 34 -11.72 -7.90 -0.24
C VAL A 34 -11.82 -8.62 -1.60
N PRO A 35 -10.89 -9.52 -1.97
CA PRO A 35 -11.02 -10.28 -3.22
C PRO A 35 -12.35 -11.03 -3.28
N ASP A 36 -12.98 -11.03 -4.44
CA ASP A 36 -14.18 -11.85 -4.68
C ASP A 36 -13.79 -13.33 -4.80
N MET A 37 -13.64 -13.98 -3.64
CA MET A 37 -13.29 -15.40 -3.55
C MET A 37 -14.35 -16.29 -4.20
N ALA A 38 -15.63 -15.87 -4.21
CA ALA A 38 -16.69 -16.63 -4.84
C ALA A 38 -16.52 -16.68 -6.37
N ALA A 39 -16.05 -15.57 -6.98
CA ALA A 39 -15.67 -15.56 -8.40
C ALA A 39 -14.48 -16.48 -8.72
N LEU A 40 -13.67 -16.83 -7.72
CA LEU A 40 -12.56 -17.77 -7.82
C LEU A 40 -12.94 -19.22 -7.47
N GLY A 41 -14.23 -19.48 -7.19
CA GLY A 41 -14.72 -20.81 -6.79
C GLY A 41 -14.43 -21.16 -5.33
N GLU A 42 -14.00 -20.19 -4.54
CA GLU A 42 -13.67 -20.33 -3.13
C GLU A 42 -14.78 -19.77 -2.22
N PRO A 43 -14.84 -20.17 -0.94
CA PRO A 43 -15.79 -19.60 0.01
C PRO A 43 -15.64 -18.08 0.14
N ALA A 44 -16.77 -17.36 0.18
CA ALA A 44 -16.77 -15.94 0.47
C ALA A 44 -16.12 -15.65 1.84
N MET A 45 -15.39 -14.55 1.92
CA MET A 45 -14.54 -14.24 3.06
C MET A 45 -14.79 -12.81 3.57
N THR A 46 -14.71 -12.61 4.89
CA THR A 46 -14.76 -11.26 5.47
C THR A 46 -13.38 -10.58 5.38
N ALA A 47 -13.35 -9.27 5.59
CA ALA A 47 -12.09 -8.52 5.66
C ALA A 47 -11.14 -9.07 6.73
N GLU A 48 -11.66 -9.42 7.91
CA GLU A 48 -10.86 -9.96 9.02
C GLU A 48 -10.26 -11.31 8.66
N THR A 49 -11.06 -12.21 8.08
CA THR A 49 -10.58 -13.55 7.69
C THR A 49 -9.55 -13.45 6.56
N TYR A 50 -9.75 -12.54 5.59
CA TYR A 50 -8.78 -12.30 4.54
C TYR A 50 -7.44 -11.80 5.09
N ILE A 51 -7.47 -10.78 5.96
CA ILE A 51 -6.26 -10.24 6.57
C ILE A 51 -5.53 -11.33 7.39
N ALA A 52 -6.26 -12.11 8.17
CA ALA A 52 -5.68 -13.20 8.94
C ALA A 52 -5.04 -14.28 8.04
N ALA A 53 -5.69 -14.64 6.93
CA ALA A 53 -5.17 -15.60 5.97
C ALA A 53 -3.90 -15.10 5.28
N TYR A 54 -3.89 -13.83 4.84
CA TYR A 54 -2.72 -13.21 4.24
C TYR A 54 -1.52 -13.18 5.20
N ILE A 55 -1.73 -12.77 6.46
CA ILE A 55 -0.66 -12.70 7.46
C ILE A 55 -0.13 -14.10 7.80
N ALA A 56 -1.00 -15.12 7.82
CA ALA A 56 -0.62 -16.48 8.14
C ALA A 56 0.22 -17.15 7.03
N ASP A 57 -0.03 -16.84 5.75
CA ASP A 57 0.67 -17.43 4.62
C ASP A 57 0.87 -16.43 3.46
N VAL A 58 1.88 -15.58 3.60
CA VAL A 58 2.20 -14.55 2.60
C VAL A 58 2.44 -15.14 1.20
N ASP A 59 3.04 -16.32 1.11
CA ASP A 59 3.40 -16.95 -0.18
C ASP A 59 2.18 -17.52 -0.90
N ALA A 60 1.12 -17.89 -0.18
CA ALA A 60 -0.15 -18.29 -0.79
C ALA A 60 -0.99 -17.08 -1.25
N TRP A 61 -0.81 -15.91 -0.61
CA TRP A 61 -1.70 -14.76 -0.78
C TRP A 61 -1.05 -13.54 -1.44
N TRP A 62 0.25 -13.54 -1.77
CA TRP A 62 0.92 -12.36 -2.36
C TRP A 62 0.22 -11.82 -3.62
N TRP A 63 -0.37 -12.70 -4.44
CA TRP A 63 -1.05 -12.35 -5.68
C TRP A 63 -2.22 -11.38 -5.45
N SER A 64 -2.88 -11.43 -4.28
CA SER A 64 -4.05 -10.60 -3.97
C SER A 64 -3.70 -9.18 -3.56
N THR A 65 -2.41 -8.87 -3.44
CA THR A 65 -1.91 -7.50 -3.20
C THR A 65 -1.11 -6.96 -4.38
N ASN A 66 -0.94 -7.76 -5.43
CA ASN A 66 -0.10 -7.41 -6.56
C ASN A 66 -0.92 -6.72 -7.67
N GLN A 67 -0.44 -5.55 -8.11
CA GLN A 67 -1.11 -4.71 -9.12
C GLN A 67 -1.26 -5.36 -10.51
N HIS A 68 -0.54 -6.46 -10.80
CA HIS A 68 -0.68 -7.17 -12.06
C HIS A 68 -2.06 -7.85 -12.20
N HIS A 69 -2.74 -8.13 -11.09
CA HIS A 69 -4.01 -8.86 -11.07
C HIS A 69 -5.22 -7.94 -10.86
N GLU A 70 -5.02 -6.69 -10.47
CA GLU A 70 -6.10 -5.81 -10.02
C GLU A 70 -5.78 -4.32 -10.12
N PRO A 71 -6.80 -3.45 -10.11
CA PRO A 71 -6.61 -2.01 -10.06
C PRO A 71 -5.78 -1.57 -8.85
N ALA A 72 -4.87 -0.62 -9.08
CA ALA A 72 -3.95 -0.08 -8.06
C ALA A 72 -4.66 0.37 -6.78
N ASP A 73 -5.84 0.98 -6.89
CA ASP A 73 -6.61 1.46 -5.73
C ASP A 73 -7.06 0.31 -4.81
N LEU A 74 -7.48 -0.83 -5.38
CA LEU A 74 -7.90 -1.98 -4.58
C LEU A 74 -6.68 -2.66 -3.93
N ALA A 75 -5.57 -2.78 -4.67
CA ALA A 75 -4.30 -3.28 -4.13
C ALA A 75 -3.80 -2.40 -2.97
N LEU A 76 -3.89 -1.08 -3.11
CA LEU A 76 -3.51 -0.14 -2.06
C LEU A 76 -4.43 -0.27 -0.85
N LYS A 77 -5.76 -0.31 -1.04
CA LYS A 77 -6.71 -0.52 0.07
C LYS A 77 -6.41 -1.80 0.84
N ARG A 78 -6.18 -2.92 0.15
CA ARG A 78 -5.77 -4.20 0.75
C ARG A 78 -4.48 -4.08 1.53
N THR A 79 -3.45 -3.52 0.90
CA THR A 79 -2.13 -3.33 1.51
C THR A 79 -2.22 -2.54 2.81
N LEU A 80 -2.93 -1.41 2.78
CA LEU A 80 -3.12 -0.55 3.96
C LEU A 80 -3.96 -1.24 5.04
N ALA A 81 -5.01 -1.97 4.67
CA ALA A 81 -5.83 -2.74 5.62
C ALA A 81 -5.02 -3.81 6.35
N ILE A 82 -4.17 -4.55 5.62
CA ILE A 82 -3.29 -5.57 6.21
C ILE A 82 -2.28 -4.92 7.16
N ILE A 83 -1.60 -3.85 6.73
CA ILE A 83 -0.63 -3.11 7.57
C ILE A 83 -1.31 -2.59 8.85
N ALA A 84 -2.54 -2.08 8.75
CA ALA A 84 -3.28 -1.54 9.89
C ALA A 84 -3.58 -2.59 10.98
N LYS A 85 -3.68 -3.86 10.60
CA LYS A 85 -3.95 -4.98 11.53
C LYS A 85 -2.69 -5.74 11.94
N ALA A 86 -1.59 -5.54 11.22
CA ALA A 86 -0.35 -6.19 11.51
C ALA A 86 0.29 -5.69 12.82
N LYS A 87 1.05 -6.56 13.48
CA LYS A 87 1.72 -6.27 14.74
C LYS A 87 3.20 -6.59 14.61
N MET A 88 4.02 -5.69 15.13
CA MET A 88 5.45 -5.91 15.26
C MET A 88 5.75 -6.56 16.62
N PRO A 89 6.72 -7.49 16.70
CA PRO A 89 7.53 -8.04 15.60
C PRO A 89 6.88 -9.23 14.86
N ASP A 90 5.72 -9.70 15.32
CA ASP A 90 5.13 -10.99 14.90
C ASP A 90 4.89 -11.10 13.38
N HIS A 91 4.61 -9.99 12.70
CA HIS A 91 4.19 -9.96 11.30
C HIS A 91 5.22 -9.31 10.35
N GLU A 92 6.51 -9.30 10.73
CA GLU A 92 7.59 -8.72 9.92
C GLU A 92 7.63 -9.26 8.48
N ARG A 93 7.44 -10.57 8.29
CA ARG A 93 7.47 -11.18 6.95
C ARG A 93 6.37 -10.61 6.04
N ALA A 94 5.14 -10.50 6.55
CA ALA A 94 4.02 -9.95 5.80
C ALA A 94 4.25 -8.46 5.49
N LEU A 95 4.69 -7.69 6.48
CA LEU A 95 5.00 -6.26 6.30
C LEU A 95 6.15 -6.02 5.31
N GLY A 96 7.18 -6.86 5.36
CA GLY A 96 8.31 -6.80 4.44
C GLY A 96 7.89 -7.06 3.00
N GLN A 97 7.04 -8.08 2.74
CA GLN A 97 6.49 -8.33 1.41
C GLN A 97 5.72 -7.10 0.90
N LEU A 98 4.84 -6.54 1.74
CA LEU A 98 4.04 -5.39 1.36
C LEU A 98 4.90 -4.16 1.03
N GLY A 99 6.06 -4.03 1.69
CA GLY A 99 7.05 -3.02 1.35
C GLY A 99 7.69 -3.23 -0.02
N VAL A 100 8.25 -4.42 -0.29
CA VAL A 100 9.09 -4.68 -1.47
C VAL A 100 8.34 -4.86 -2.79
N ASP A 101 7.01 -5.04 -2.74
CA ASP A 101 6.22 -5.27 -3.95
C ASP A 101 5.10 -4.22 -4.10
N PRO A 102 3.97 -4.27 -3.37
CA PRO A 102 2.90 -3.30 -3.63
C PRO A 102 3.31 -1.85 -3.33
N LEU A 103 3.91 -1.58 -2.16
CA LEU A 103 4.30 -0.20 -1.82
C LEU A 103 5.44 0.31 -2.69
N GLU A 104 6.42 -0.54 -3.02
CA GLU A 104 7.51 -0.19 -3.94
C GLU A 104 6.99 0.15 -5.34
N ASN A 105 6.14 -0.70 -5.92
CA ASN A 105 5.58 -0.47 -7.25
C ASN A 105 4.68 0.77 -7.32
N MET A 106 4.08 1.17 -6.19
CA MET A 106 3.20 2.34 -6.08
C MET A 106 3.91 3.62 -5.65
N MET A 107 5.20 3.54 -5.30
CA MET A 107 5.89 4.66 -4.67
C MET A 107 5.88 5.90 -5.56
N SER A 108 5.31 6.98 -5.05
CA SER A 108 5.04 8.20 -5.79
C SER A 108 4.69 9.35 -4.85
N ASP A 109 4.78 10.60 -5.31
CA ASP A 109 4.32 11.75 -4.55
C ASP A 109 2.84 11.65 -4.20
N GLU A 110 2.03 11.12 -5.13
CA GLU A 110 0.61 10.87 -4.93
C GLU A 110 0.36 9.86 -3.81
N LEU A 111 1.10 8.74 -3.78
CA LEU A 111 1.00 7.80 -2.67
C LEU A 111 1.37 8.48 -1.34
N LEU A 112 2.45 9.24 -1.30
CA LEU A 112 2.86 9.94 -0.06
C LEU A 112 1.83 10.99 0.39
N ASP A 113 1.11 11.63 -0.53
CA ASP A 113 -0.01 12.51 -0.18
C ASP A 113 -1.19 11.75 0.41
N LEU A 114 -1.54 10.58 -0.13
CA LEU A 114 -2.58 9.72 0.43
C LEU A 114 -2.20 9.23 1.84
N LEU A 115 -0.94 8.85 2.04
CA LEU A 115 -0.43 8.38 3.32
C LEU A 115 -0.42 9.45 4.42
N ARG A 116 -0.58 10.74 4.11
CA ARG A 116 -0.71 11.79 5.15
C ARG A 116 -1.88 11.52 6.09
N ALA A 117 -2.97 10.91 5.61
CA ALA A 117 -4.12 10.53 6.44
C ALA A 117 -3.81 9.42 7.46
N TRP A 118 -2.65 8.77 7.34
CA TRP A 118 -2.17 7.72 8.23
C TRP A 118 -1.10 8.23 9.21
N MET A 119 -0.73 9.50 9.15
CA MET A 119 0.25 10.08 10.07
C MET A 119 -0.39 10.44 11.43
N PRO A 120 0.33 10.23 12.56
CA PRO A 120 1.61 9.54 12.65
C PRO A 120 1.47 8.05 12.33
N PHE A 121 2.44 7.51 11.57
CA PHE A 121 2.45 6.11 11.19
C PHE A 121 2.63 5.19 12.40
N THR A 122 1.94 4.05 12.37
CA THR A 122 2.17 2.96 13.32
C THR A 122 3.55 2.33 13.12
N PRO A 123 4.08 1.56 14.11
CA PRO A 123 5.32 0.81 13.92
C PRO A 123 5.28 -0.13 12.71
N ALA A 124 4.15 -0.80 12.47
CA ALA A 124 3.95 -1.68 11.32
C ALA A 124 4.06 -0.93 9.98
N MET A 125 3.42 0.25 9.87
CA MET A 125 3.52 1.10 8.68
C MET A 125 4.95 1.61 8.48
N CYS A 126 5.62 2.05 9.55
CA CYS A 126 7.03 2.46 9.49
C CYS A 126 7.96 1.34 9.02
N TYR A 127 7.69 0.09 9.44
CA TYR A 127 8.46 -1.07 9.01
C TYR A 127 8.23 -1.37 7.53
N ALA A 128 6.97 -1.48 7.09
CA ALA A 128 6.64 -1.75 5.68
C ALA A 128 7.22 -0.68 4.74
N LEU A 129 7.08 0.61 5.09
CA LEU A 129 7.66 1.71 4.33
C LEU A 129 9.20 1.70 4.33
N GLY A 130 9.82 1.21 5.40
CA GLY A 130 11.27 1.04 5.50
C GLY A 130 11.81 -0.11 4.64
N CYS A 131 10.96 -1.05 4.23
CA CYS A 131 11.30 -2.14 3.30
C CYS A 131 11.21 -1.72 1.82
N VAL A 132 10.66 -0.55 1.50
CA VAL A 132 10.59 -0.04 0.13
C VAL A 132 11.99 0.28 -0.39
N ARG A 133 12.37 -0.29 -1.55
CA ARG A 133 13.63 0.03 -2.20
C ARG A 133 13.51 1.34 -2.97
N MET A 134 14.13 2.39 -2.42
CA MET A 134 14.06 3.75 -2.97
C MET A 134 15.19 4.10 -3.94
N GLU A 135 16.11 3.17 -4.21
CA GLU A 135 17.37 3.42 -4.94
C GLU A 135 17.21 3.95 -6.37
N PHE A 136 16.04 3.73 -6.98
CA PHE A 136 15.70 4.21 -8.32
C PHE A 136 14.76 5.43 -8.32
N GLU A 137 14.25 5.84 -7.16
CA GLU A 137 13.33 6.97 -7.04
C GLU A 137 14.06 8.33 -6.98
N PRO A 138 13.42 9.44 -7.41
CA PRO A 138 14.01 10.77 -7.31
C PRO A 138 14.40 11.11 -5.86
N PRO A 139 15.56 11.78 -5.63
CA PRO A 139 16.01 12.12 -4.27
C PRO A 139 14.95 12.82 -3.44
N GLU A 140 14.17 13.72 -4.04
CA GLU A 140 13.10 14.46 -3.36
C GLU A 140 12.06 13.53 -2.74
N LEU A 141 11.67 12.47 -3.46
CA LEU A 141 10.73 11.46 -2.98
C LEU A 141 11.32 10.63 -1.83
N GLN A 142 12.59 10.25 -1.94
CA GLN A 142 13.31 9.54 -0.87
C GLN A 142 13.38 10.36 0.43
N HIS A 143 13.69 11.65 0.32
CA HIS A 143 13.75 12.57 1.46
C HIS A 143 12.36 12.74 2.08
N ARG A 144 11.32 12.84 1.26
CA ARG A 144 9.95 13.02 1.71
C ARG A 144 9.45 11.80 2.49
N LEU A 145 9.64 10.59 1.97
CA LEU A 145 9.32 9.36 2.70
C LEU A 145 10.09 9.26 4.03
N SER A 146 11.40 9.51 3.98
CA SER A 146 12.27 9.47 5.16
C SER A 146 11.81 10.46 6.24
N ALA A 147 11.39 11.66 5.84
CA ALA A 147 10.87 12.67 6.76
C ALA A 147 9.57 12.23 7.44
N MET A 148 8.61 11.68 6.68
CA MET A 148 7.34 11.19 7.23
C MET A 148 7.55 10.02 8.22
N VAL A 149 8.45 9.08 7.91
CA VAL A 149 8.82 7.97 8.80
C VAL A 149 9.52 8.48 10.05
N ALA A 150 10.49 9.39 9.92
CA ALA A 150 11.21 9.95 11.06
C ALA A 150 10.28 10.75 11.98
N GLU A 151 9.33 11.51 11.43
CA GLU A 151 8.32 12.23 12.21
C GLU A 151 7.42 11.28 13.00
N SER A 152 6.97 10.21 12.37
CA SER A 152 6.09 9.23 13.02
C SER A 152 6.77 8.49 14.17
N ARG A 153 8.05 8.14 14.01
CA ARG A 153 8.85 7.51 15.07
C ARG A 153 9.06 8.43 16.26
N ARG A 154 9.38 9.71 16.03
CA ARG A 154 9.48 10.70 17.11
C ARG A 154 8.18 10.80 17.91
N ASN A 155 7.04 10.83 17.23
CA ASN A 155 5.74 10.94 17.91
C ASN A 155 5.35 9.69 18.71
N THR A 156 5.93 8.53 18.42
CA THR A 156 5.71 7.29 19.21
C THR A 156 6.54 7.33 20.49
N GLU A 157 7.79 7.79 20.43
CA GLU A 157 8.70 7.86 21.59
C GLU A 157 8.28 8.85 22.69
N PHE A 158 7.40 9.82 22.38
CA PHE A 158 6.89 10.78 23.37
C PHE A 158 5.58 10.36 24.06
N ASN A 159 4.94 9.27 23.61
CA ASN A 159 3.64 8.82 24.10
C ASN A 159 3.68 7.51 24.91
N ASP A 160 4.87 6.93 25.09
CA ASP A 160 5.16 5.84 26.05
C ASP A 160 5.79 6.41 27.35
#